data_AF-A0A6I2GN94-F1
#
_entry.id   AF-A0A6I2GN94-F1
#
_cell.length_a   1.000
_cell.length_b   1.000
_cell.length_c   1.000
_cell.angle_alpha   90.00
_cell.angle_beta   90.00
_cell.angle_gamma   90.00
#
_symmetry.space_group_name_H-M   'P 1'
#
loop_
_entity.id
_entity.type
_entity.pdbx_description
1 polymer ?
#
loop_
_entity_poly.entity_id
_entity_poly.type
_entity_poly.pdbx_seq_one_letter_code
_entity_poly.pdbx_strand_id
1 'polypeptide(L)'
;MFDNEDIYEAFRALAQQARISLFLDPDIEGRVTWSAHAVPWPDALAALAQVHRLRVERLTVHGVAAPCFWVSRTSSPPAPQTEFTGTRVSLRFDDTPIREAVRQLAEAAKTPIVVDEGVPDVPITLHLWLPWDLGLAHLAQKYALHLVRTNGTIHVAR
;
A
#
# COMPACT_ATOMS: atom_id res chain seq x y z
N MET A 1 -12.31 21.80 -4.57
CA MET A 1 -11.47 22.22 -5.69
C MET A 1 -10.04 21.95 -5.27
N PHE A 2 -9.39 21.00 -5.92
CA PHE A 2 -7.98 20.68 -5.67
C PHE A 2 -7.18 21.33 -6.81
N ASP A 3 -6.36 22.32 -6.50
CA ASP A 3 -5.56 23.06 -7.47
C ASP A 3 -4.09 22.64 -7.33
N ASN A 4 -3.57 21.97 -8.36
CA ASN A 4 -2.17 21.55 -8.44
C ASN A 4 -1.68 20.70 -7.24
N GLU A 5 -2.54 19.85 -6.69
CA GLU A 5 -2.20 19.01 -5.54
C GLU A 5 -1.43 17.76 -5.95
N ASP A 6 -0.63 17.24 -5.02
CA ASP A 6 0.00 15.94 -5.17
C ASP A 6 -1.08 14.87 -5.31
N ILE A 7 -0.91 13.98 -6.29
CA ILE A 7 -1.83 12.85 -6.52
C ILE A 7 -2.05 12.02 -5.26
N TYR A 8 -1.04 11.86 -4.40
CA TYR A 8 -1.18 11.20 -3.10
C TYR A 8 -2.18 11.90 -2.20
N GLU A 9 -2.09 13.23 -2.07
CA GLU A 9 -2.98 14.00 -1.22
C GLU A 9 -4.42 13.98 -1.77
N ALA A 10 -4.59 14.03 -3.10
CA ALA A 10 -5.90 13.89 -3.74
C ALA A 10 -6.55 12.53 -3.43
N PHE A 11 -5.83 11.42 -3.60
CA PHE A 11 -6.33 10.08 -3.27
C PHE A 11 -6.55 9.89 -1.77
N ARG A 12 -5.67 10.46 -0.93
CA ARG A 12 -5.82 10.43 0.54
C ARG A 12 -7.08 11.16 0.99
N ALA A 13 -7.33 12.36 0.44
CA ALA A 13 -8.54 13.13 0.72
C ALA A 13 -9.79 12.37 0.28
N LEU A 14 -9.77 11.75 -0.91
CA LEU A 14 -10.87 10.91 -1.39
C LEU A 14 -11.11 9.71 -0.46
N ALA A 15 -10.04 9.01 -0.05
CA ALA A 15 -10.13 7.86 0.84
C ALA A 15 -10.76 8.23 2.19
N GLN A 16 -10.33 9.36 2.76
CA GLN A 16 -10.84 9.88 4.03
C GLN A 16 -12.31 10.28 3.92
N GLN A 17 -12.70 10.99 2.86
CA GLN A 17 -14.09 11.41 2.62
C GLN A 17 -15.02 10.21 2.41
N ALA A 18 -14.57 9.21 1.64
CA ALA A 18 -15.34 8.01 1.33
C ALA A 18 -15.28 6.95 2.44
N ARG A 19 -14.44 7.14 3.47
CA ARG A 19 -14.15 6.15 4.53
C ARG A 19 -13.72 4.79 3.97
N ILE A 20 -12.91 4.82 2.92
CA ILE A 20 -12.32 3.64 2.27
C ILE A 20 -10.82 3.60 2.53
N SER A 21 -10.20 2.44 2.36
CA SER A 21 -8.73 2.32 2.38
C SER A 21 -8.20 2.25 0.97
N LEU A 22 -7.29 3.17 0.61
CA LEU A 22 -6.59 3.16 -0.68
C LEU A 22 -5.10 2.90 -0.45
N PHE A 23 -4.55 1.96 -1.21
CA PHE A 23 -3.13 1.65 -1.27
C PHE A 23 -2.61 2.15 -2.60
N LEU A 24 -1.79 3.19 -2.58
CA LEU A 24 -1.20 3.74 -3.79
C LEU A 24 0.17 3.13 -3.98
N ASP A 25 0.43 2.65 -5.18
CA ASP A 25 1.78 2.27 -5.56
C ASP A 25 2.72 3.47 -5.33
N PRO A 26 3.95 3.21 -4.87
CA PRO A 26 4.95 4.22 -4.53
C PRO A 26 5.48 4.98 -5.75
N ASP A 27 5.28 4.39 -6.93
CA ASP A 27 5.75 4.89 -8.21
C ASP A 27 4.70 5.80 -8.90
N ILE A 28 3.56 6.02 -8.24
CA ILE A 28 2.52 6.96 -8.65
C ILE A 28 2.96 8.36 -8.26
N GLU A 29 3.67 9.01 -9.17
CA GLU A 29 4.02 10.43 -9.06
C GLU A 29 3.16 11.26 -10.03
N GLY A 30 2.76 12.44 -9.60
CA GLY A 30 2.01 13.36 -10.45
C GLY A 30 1.29 14.44 -9.68
N ARG A 31 0.79 15.43 -10.41
CA ARG A 31 -0.09 16.45 -9.88
C ARG A 31 -1.48 16.31 -10.47
N VAL A 32 -2.48 16.54 -9.65
CA VAL A 32 -3.88 16.46 -10.03
C VAL A 32 -4.48 17.84 -9.89
N THR A 33 -5.09 18.32 -10.97
CA THR A 33 -6.03 19.43 -10.91
C THR A 33 -7.40 18.84 -11.15
N TRP A 34 -8.24 18.82 -10.12
CA TRP A 34 -9.55 18.19 -10.21
C TRP A 34 -10.58 18.98 -9.42
N SER A 35 -11.73 19.18 -10.05
CA SER A 35 -12.91 19.73 -9.41
C SER A 35 -14.05 18.75 -9.61
N ALA A 36 -14.46 18.08 -8.54
CA ALA A 36 -15.68 17.31 -8.50
C ALA A 36 -16.67 17.98 -7.56
N HIS A 37 -17.85 18.27 -8.10
CA HIS A 37 -19.01 18.71 -7.34
C HIS A 37 -20.03 17.57 -7.32
N ALA A 38 -20.32 17.05 -6.12
CA ALA A 38 -21.35 16.04 -5.88
C ALA A 38 -21.22 14.75 -6.73
N VAL A 39 -20.00 14.32 -7.04
CA VAL A 39 -19.75 13.05 -7.73
C VAL A 39 -19.64 11.91 -6.70
N PRO A 40 -20.33 10.77 -6.89
CA PRO A 40 -20.13 9.59 -6.06
C PRO A 40 -18.66 9.16 -6.04
N TRP A 41 -18.15 8.75 -4.87
CA TRP A 41 -16.74 8.38 -4.74
C TRP A 41 -16.26 7.28 -5.70
N PRO A 42 -17.07 6.27 -6.11
CA PRO A 42 -16.61 5.27 -7.08
C PRO A 42 -16.33 5.89 -8.45
N ASP A 43 -17.18 6.82 -8.88
CA ASP A 43 -17.05 7.52 -10.16
C ASP A 43 -15.86 8.48 -10.13
N ALA A 44 -15.66 9.16 -8.99
CA ALA A 44 -14.47 9.96 -8.73
C ALA A 44 -13.18 9.13 -8.80
N LEU A 45 -13.16 7.97 -8.14
CA LEU A 45 -12.01 7.07 -8.12
C LEU A 45 -11.70 6.55 -9.53
N ALA A 46 -12.74 6.14 -10.28
CA ALA A 46 -12.61 5.68 -11.65
C ALA A 46 -12.12 6.79 -12.59
N ALA A 47 -12.62 8.02 -12.44
CA ALA A 47 -12.19 9.16 -13.24
C ALA A 47 -10.71 9.51 -12.97
N LEU A 48 -10.29 9.58 -11.70
CA LEU A 48 -8.89 9.81 -11.35
C LEU A 48 -7.98 8.71 -11.91
N ALA A 49 -8.39 7.44 -11.76
CA ALA A 49 -7.63 6.33 -12.29
C ALA A 49 -7.51 6.41 -13.82
N GLN A 50 -8.59 6.74 -14.53
CA GLN A 50 -8.59 6.85 -15.98
C GLN A 50 -7.69 7.99 -16.48
N VAL A 51 -7.78 9.17 -15.87
CA VAL A 51 -6.98 10.35 -16.24
C VAL A 51 -5.48 10.07 -16.08
N HIS A 52 -5.11 9.38 -15.01
CA HIS A 52 -3.70 9.10 -14.69
C HIS A 52 -3.22 7.73 -15.17
N ARG A 53 -4.01 7.02 -15.98
CA ARG A 53 -3.72 5.65 -16.47
C ARG A 53 -3.33 4.68 -15.35
N LEU A 54 -4.07 4.76 -14.25
CA LEU A 54 -3.94 3.90 -13.09
C LEU A 54 -4.93 2.73 -13.19
N ARG A 55 -4.55 1.63 -12.58
CA ARG A 55 -5.36 0.44 -12.36
C ARG A 55 -5.85 0.47 -10.92
N VAL A 56 -7.13 0.16 -10.71
CA VAL A 56 -7.72 0.05 -9.38
C VAL A 56 -8.22 -1.38 -9.19
N GLU A 57 -7.66 -2.07 -8.22
CA GLU A 57 -8.00 -3.45 -7.89
C GLU A 57 -8.65 -3.49 -6.51
N ARG A 58 -9.83 -4.08 -6.39
CA ARG A 58 -10.49 -4.26 -5.10
C ARG A 58 -9.80 -5.40 -4.35
N LEU A 59 -9.44 -5.16 -3.10
CA LEU A 59 -8.85 -6.16 -2.23
C LEU A 59 -9.89 -6.73 -1.27
N THR A 60 -9.85 -8.04 -1.09
CA THR A 60 -10.57 -8.73 -0.02
C THR A 60 -9.68 -8.78 1.21
N VAL A 61 -10.04 -8.04 2.24
CA VAL A 61 -9.24 -7.92 3.46
C VAL A 61 -10.09 -8.38 4.64
N HIS A 62 -9.72 -9.52 5.24
CA HIS A 62 -10.49 -10.09 6.35
C HIS A 62 -10.38 -9.21 7.60
N GLY A 63 -11.49 -9.03 8.32
CA GLY A 63 -11.52 -8.21 9.54
C GLY A 63 -11.49 -6.70 9.31
N VAL A 64 -11.72 -6.22 8.08
CA VAL A 64 -11.87 -4.80 7.76
C VAL A 64 -13.30 -4.53 7.29
N ALA A 65 -14.00 -3.60 7.97
CA ALA A 65 -15.37 -3.23 7.61
C ALA A 65 -15.44 -2.31 6.38
N ALA A 66 -14.39 -1.52 6.15
CA ALA A 66 -14.28 -0.62 5.01
C ALA A 66 -13.73 -1.37 3.78
N PRO A 67 -14.17 -1.03 2.56
CA PRO A 67 -13.58 -1.59 1.35
C PRO A 67 -12.14 -1.08 1.17
N CYS A 68 -11.28 -1.98 0.71
CA CYS A 68 -9.88 -1.72 0.42
C CYS A 68 -9.63 -1.79 -1.08
N PHE A 69 -8.85 -0.85 -1.61
CA PHE A 69 -8.45 -0.85 -3.01
C PHE A 69 -6.95 -0.64 -3.13
N TRP A 70 -6.36 -1.36 -4.08
CA TRP A 70 -5.00 -1.17 -4.55
C TRP A 70 -5.04 -0.32 -5.82
N VAL A 71 -4.24 0.74 -5.87
CA VAL A 71 -4.15 1.67 -6.97
C VAL A 71 -2.72 1.61 -7.46
N SER A 72 -2.52 1.11 -8.68
CA SER A 72 -1.21 0.93 -9.30
C SER A 72 -1.16 1.60 -10.67
N ARG A 73 0.04 1.83 -11.23
CA ARG A 73 0.10 2.22 -12.65
C ARG A 73 -0.34 1.05 -13.52
N THR A 74 -0.97 1.33 -14.67
CA THR A 74 -1.39 0.24 -15.58
C THR A 74 -0.21 -0.63 -16.04
N SER A 75 0.99 -0.04 -16.09
CA SER A 75 2.27 -0.69 -16.41
C SER A 75 2.93 -1.43 -15.25
N SER A 76 2.49 -1.21 -14.00
CA SER A 76 3.01 -1.91 -12.84
C SER A 76 2.47 -3.34 -12.78
N PRO A 77 3.20 -4.28 -12.14
CA PRO A 77 2.67 -5.61 -11.85
C PRO A 77 1.32 -5.51 -11.12
N PRO A 78 0.39 -6.46 -11.34
CA PRO A 78 -0.84 -6.51 -10.57
C PRO A 78 -0.53 -6.73 -9.09
N ALA A 79 -1.50 -6.41 -8.22
CA ALA A 79 -1.36 -6.70 -6.80
C ALA A 79 -0.92 -8.17 -6.59
N PRO A 80 0.10 -8.42 -5.73
CA PRO A 80 0.70 -9.75 -5.58
C PRO A 80 -0.31 -10.80 -5.12
N GLN A 81 -1.38 -10.38 -4.45
CA GLN A 81 -2.55 -11.18 -4.11
C GLN A 81 -3.76 -10.26 -3.93
N THR A 82 -4.97 -10.78 -4.17
CA THR A 82 -6.23 -10.04 -4.02
C THR A 82 -6.93 -10.33 -2.69
N GLU A 83 -6.43 -11.30 -1.92
CA GLU A 83 -6.96 -11.70 -0.63
C GLU A 83 -5.87 -11.63 0.44
N PHE A 84 -6.18 -10.95 1.55
CA PHE A 84 -5.29 -10.74 2.68
C PHE A 84 -5.97 -11.19 3.96
N THR A 85 -5.30 -12.07 4.70
CA THR A 85 -5.84 -12.79 5.87
C THR A 85 -5.04 -12.49 7.13
N GLY A 86 -3.95 -11.73 7.03
CA GLY A 86 -3.12 -11.36 8.15
C GLY A 86 -3.92 -10.67 9.27
N THR A 87 -3.48 -10.86 10.50
CA THR A 87 -4.02 -10.10 11.62
C THR A 87 -3.69 -8.62 11.43
N ARG A 88 -4.60 -7.74 11.86
CA ARG A 88 -4.37 -6.30 11.81
C ARG A 88 -3.24 -5.91 12.75
N VAL A 89 -2.31 -5.11 12.24
CA VAL A 89 -1.24 -4.52 13.02
C VAL A 89 -1.37 -2.99 12.98
N SER A 90 -0.93 -2.34 14.05
CA SER A 90 -0.83 -0.89 14.18
C SER A 90 0.64 -0.54 14.40
N LEU A 91 1.37 -0.32 13.31
CA LEU A 91 2.81 -0.05 13.34
C LEU A 91 3.11 1.27 12.66
N ARG A 92 4.05 2.02 13.23
CA ARG A 92 4.48 3.30 12.70
C ARG A 92 6.00 3.30 12.63
N PHE A 93 6.52 3.41 11.41
CA PHE A 93 7.93 3.55 11.12
C PHE A 93 8.15 4.96 10.61
N ASP A 94 8.96 5.75 11.31
CA ASP A 94 9.43 7.06 10.88
C ASP A 94 10.95 6.95 10.79
N ASP A 95 11.50 7.08 9.58
CA ASP A 95 12.94 6.99 9.31
C ASP A 95 13.63 5.74 9.92
N THR A 96 12.93 4.61 9.94
CA THR A 96 13.37 3.38 10.62
C THR A 96 14.12 2.48 9.64
N PRO A 97 15.31 1.92 9.97
CA PRO A 97 16.00 0.99 9.07
C PRO A 97 15.11 -0.18 8.66
N ILE A 98 15.12 -0.55 7.38
CA ILE A 98 14.20 -1.56 6.84
C ILE A 98 14.30 -2.90 7.56
N ARG A 99 15.51 -3.31 7.98
CA ARG A 99 15.70 -4.56 8.73
C ARG A 99 15.00 -4.52 10.08
N GLU A 100 15.10 -3.39 10.77
CA GLU A 100 14.44 -3.16 12.05
C GLU A 100 12.91 -3.08 11.89
N ALA A 101 12.42 -2.39 10.87
CA ALA A 101 10.99 -2.30 10.60
C ALA A 101 10.38 -3.67 10.25
N VAL A 102 11.06 -4.48 9.42
CA VAL A 102 10.62 -5.84 9.08
C VAL A 102 10.67 -6.75 10.31
N ARG A 103 11.69 -6.62 11.18
CA ARG A 103 11.77 -7.36 12.44
C ARG A 103 10.57 -7.04 13.35
N GLN A 104 10.25 -5.76 13.56
CA GLN A 104 9.09 -5.35 14.35
C GLN A 104 7.76 -5.84 13.74
N LEU A 105 7.65 -5.83 12.41
CA LEU A 105 6.50 -6.39 11.71
C LEU A 105 6.38 -7.90 11.92
N ALA A 106 7.49 -8.65 11.86
CA ALA A 106 7.54 -10.09 12.10
C ALA A 106 7.04 -10.44 13.51
N GLU A 107 7.50 -9.68 14.52
CA GLU A 107 7.09 -9.84 15.92
C GLU A 107 5.59 -9.58 16.10
N ALA A 108 5.09 -8.48 15.54
CA ALA A 108 3.67 -8.14 15.61
C ALA A 108 2.79 -9.17 14.87
N ALA A 109 3.26 -9.66 13.72
CA ALA A 109 2.59 -10.66 12.91
C ALA A 109 2.70 -12.09 13.49
N LYS A 110 3.56 -12.31 14.49
CA LYS A 110 3.95 -13.65 14.99
C LYS A 110 4.31 -14.60 13.84
N THR A 111 4.95 -14.06 12.81
CA THR A 111 5.27 -14.77 11.57
C THR A 111 6.76 -14.59 11.31
N PRO A 112 7.51 -15.66 11.01
CA PRO A 112 8.92 -15.54 10.68
C PRO A 112 9.10 -14.80 9.35
N ILE A 113 9.59 -13.56 9.42
CA ILE A 113 9.94 -12.72 8.28
C ILE A 113 11.41 -12.33 8.41
N VAL A 114 12.19 -12.54 7.37
CA VAL A 114 13.64 -12.30 7.35
C VAL A 114 13.98 -11.40 6.16
N VAL A 115 14.91 -10.47 6.36
CA VAL A 115 15.46 -9.63 5.29
C VAL A 115 16.78 -10.22 4.83
N ASP A 116 16.87 -10.61 3.56
CA ASP A 116 18.07 -11.22 3.00
C ASP A 116 19.25 -10.23 2.97
N GLU A 117 20.48 -10.74 2.96
CA GLU A 117 21.71 -9.91 3.01
C GLU A 117 21.81 -8.91 1.84
N GLY A 118 21.24 -9.24 0.68
CA GLY A 118 21.25 -8.37 -0.51
C GLY A 118 20.35 -7.13 -0.44
N VAL A 119 19.51 -7.00 0.60
CA VAL A 119 18.65 -5.83 0.77
C VAL A 119 19.43 -4.72 1.51
N PRO A 120 19.58 -3.53 0.91
CA PRO A 120 20.27 -2.42 1.55
C PRO A 120 19.47 -1.92 2.77
N ASP A 121 20.16 -1.65 3.88
CA ASP A 121 19.52 -1.23 5.12
C ASP A 121 19.21 0.28 5.10
N VAL A 122 18.25 0.66 4.26
CA VAL A 122 17.80 2.05 4.08
C VAL A 122 16.71 2.40 5.10
N PRO A 123 16.63 3.66 5.55
CA PRO A 123 15.53 4.09 6.39
C PRO A 123 14.21 4.11 5.61
N ILE A 124 13.14 3.70 6.28
CA ILE A 124 11.79 3.65 5.74
C ILE A 124 10.84 4.49 6.60
N THR A 125 9.92 5.16 5.91
CA THR A 125 8.75 5.77 6.55
C THR A 125 7.49 5.09 6.03
N LEU A 126 6.77 4.44 6.95
CA LEU A 126 5.60 3.62 6.64
C LEU A 126 4.69 3.51 7.87
N HIS A 127 3.41 3.82 7.70
CA HIS A 127 2.40 3.72 8.76
C HIS A 127 1.38 2.66 8.37
N LEU A 128 1.19 1.66 9.21
CA LEU A 128 0.35 0.48 8.96
C LEU A 128 -0.77 0.42 10.00
N TRP A 129 -2.02 0.41 9.53
CA TRP A 129 -3.23 0.14 10.35
C TRP A 129 -4.12 -0.92 9.68
N LEU A 130 -3.48 -2.01 9.25
CA LEU A 130 -4.02 -2.97 8.28
C LEU A 130 -3.44 -4.36 8.53
N PRO A 131 -3.94 -5.42 7.86
CA PRO A 131 -3.33 -6.75 7.94
C PRO A 131 -1.85 -6.76 7.60
N TRP A 132 -1.04 -7.43 8.42
CA TRP A 132 0.43 -7.40 8.28
C TRP A 132 0.91 -7.87 6.89
N ASP A 133 0.21 -8.81 6.27
CA ASP A 133 0.52 -9.37 4.95
C ASP A 133 0.30 -8.35 3.84
N LEU A 134 -0.74 -7.52 3.96
CA LEU A 134 -0.97 -6.36 3.09
C LEU A 134 0.10 -5.28 3.29
N GLY A 135 0.49 -5.03 4.55
CA GLY A 135 1.55 -4.08 4.87
C GLY A 135 2.91 -4.51 4.35
N LEU A 136 3.21 -5.81 4.44
CA LEU A 136 4.42 -6.40 3.91
C LEU A 136 4.45 -6.33 2.38
N ALA A 137 3.34 -6.63 1.70
CA ALA A 137 3.22 -6.50 0.25
C ALA A 137 3.45 -5.05 -0.21
N HIS A 138 2.86 -4.08 0.49
CA HIS A 138 3.04 -2.66 0.19
C HIS A 138 4.49 -2.19 0.43
N LEU A 139 5.12 -2.64 1.53
CA LEU A 139 6.54 -2.39 1.80
C LEU A 139 7.41 -2.97 0.68
N ALA A 140 7.17 -4.22 0.29
CA ALA A 140 7.98 -4.88 -0.73
C ALA A 140 7.93 -4.10 -2.05
N GLN A 141 6.73 -3.70 -2.48
CA GLN A 141 6.59 -2.90 -3.68
C GLN A 141 7.26 -1.52 -3.55
N LYS A 142 7.13 -0.86 -2.40
CA LYS A 142 7.74 0.47 -2.13
C LYS A 142 9.24 0.52 -2.26
N TYR A 143 9.91 -0.55 -1.88
CA TYR A 143 11.36 -0.60 -1.92
C TYR A 143 11.88 -1.50 -3.05
N ALA A 144 11.02 -1.83 -4.03
CA ALA A 144 11.32 -2.73 -5.15
C ALA A 144 11.97 -4.05 -4.68
N LEU A 145 11.30 -4.69 -3.71
CA LEU A 145 11.68 -5.95 -3.08
C LEU A 145 10.72 -7.06 -3.50
N HIS A 146 11.20 -8.29 -3.38
CA HIS A 146 10.47 -9.50 -3.65
C HIS A 146 10.19 -10.26 -2.35
N LEU A 147 9.00 -10.85 -2.26
CA LEU A 147 8.61 -11.72 -1.15
C LEU A 147 8.70 -13.17 -1.60
N VAL A 148 9.59 -13.94 -0.98
CA VAL A 148 9.78 -15.37 -1.29
C VAL A 148 9.44 -16.19 -0.06
N ARG A 149 8.55 -17.18 -0.18
CA ARG A 149 8.18 -18.04 0.94
C ARG A 149 8.91 -19.37 0.86
N THR A 150 9.77 -19.64 1.85
CA THR A 150 10.57 -20.88 1.93
C THR A 150 10.45 -21.46 3.33
N ASN A 151 10.02 -22.73 3.44
CA ASN A 151 9.88 -23.45 4.71
C ASN A 151 9.09 -22.70 5.80
N GLY A 152 8.01 -22.03 5.40
CA GLY A 152 7.17 -21.25 6.32
C GLY A 152 7.72 -19.88 6.72
N THR A 153 8.95 -19.55 6.32
CA THR A 153 9.57 -18.22 6.50
C THR A 153 9.34 -17.37 5.26
N ILE A 154 9.05 -16.08 5.46
CA ILE A 154 8.94 -15.10 4.38
C ILE A 154 10.27 -14.35 4.29
N HIS A 155 10.92 -14.46 3.14
CA HIS A 155 12.14 -13.75 2.80
C HIS A 155 11.81 -12.47 2.04
N VAL A 156 12.34 -11.35 2.52
CA VAL A 156 12.34 -10.07 1.82
C VAL A 156 13.67 -9.96 1.09
N ALA A 157 13.63 -10.08 -0.23
CA ALA A 157 14.78 -10.12 -1.12
C ALA A 157 14.73 -8.97 -2.15
N ARG A 158 15.80 -8.78 -2.92
CA ARG A 158 15.86 -7.83 -4.04
C ARG A 158 16.01 -8.57 -5.36
#